data_AF-A0A7C5I032-F1
#
_entry.id   AF-A0A7C5I032-F1
#
_cell.length_a   1.000
_cell.length_b   1.000
_cell.length_c   1.000
_cell.angle_alpha   90.00
_cell.angle_beta   90.00
_cell.angle_gamma   90.00
#
_symmetry.space_group_name_H-M   'P 1'
#
loop_
_entity.id
_entity.type
_entity.pdbx_description
1 polymer ?
#
loop_
_entity_poly.entity_id
_entity_poly.type
_entity_poly.pdbx_seq_one_letter_code
_entity_poly.pdbx_strand_id
1 'polypeptide(L)'
;MGLLSSEPRTVKDVSIVPMDLVLDLCPPAPKYPDEIKAIIDEGVITEEAAFLVRVDGHKEGKPVRIDSYANAPGLVESFELSELSHEAYMTGQCAAVFVKMMVENTFLKKGVYVPEQLDADTRIYFFKELAKLGVTVDEIIEAEKD
;
A
#
# COMPACT_ATOMS: atom_id res chain seq x y z
N MET A 1 -11.17 -21.13 -15.44
CA MET A 1 -10.82 -20.74 -16.84
C MET A 1 -9.34 -20.92 -17.17
N GLY A 2 -8.40 -20.95 -16.20
CA GLY A 2 -6.99 -21.27 -16.48
C GLY A 2 -6.20 -20.16 -17.19
N LEU A 3 -6.75 -18.94 -17.25
CA LEU A 3 -6.16 -17.79 -17.94
C LEU A 3 -4.82 -17.33 -17.36
N LEU A 4 -4.56 -17.63 -16.09
CA LEU A 4 -3.30 -17.30 -15.41
C LEU A 4 -2.36 -18.51 -15.30
N SER A 5 -2.59 -19.55 -16.10
CA SER A 5 -1.73 -20.74 -16.11
C SER A 5 -0.45 -20.47 -16.88
N SER A 6 0.69 -20.88 -16.31
CA SER A 6 1.99 -20.93 -16.98
C SER A 6 2.20 -22.20 -17.81
N GLU A 7 1.29 -23.16 -17.71
CA GLU A 7 1.38 -24.43 -18.43
C GLU A 7 0.82 -24.28 -19.85
N PRO A 8 1.56 -24.72 -20.89
CA PRO A 8 1.08 -24.70 -22.26
C PRO A 8 -0.22 -25.50 -22.42
N ARG A 9 -1.15 -24.96 -23.20
CA ARG A 9 -2.40 -25.62 -23.58
C ARG A 9 -2.58 -25.54 -25.09
N THR A 10 -3.03 -26.64 -25.68
CA THR A 10 -3.39 -26.68 -27.10
C THR A 10 -4.81 -26.18 -27.30
N VAL A 11 -4.97 -25.15 -28.12
CA VAL A 11 -6.27 -24.61 -28.57
C VAL A 11 -6.27 -24.61 -30.10
N LYS A 12 -7.12 -25.45 -30.72
CA LYS A 12 -7.18 -25.60 -32.19
C LYS A 12 -5.79 -25.78 -32.82
N ASP A 13 -5.03 -26.74 -32.30
CA ASP A 13 -3.67 -27.10 -32.73
C ASP A 13 -2.57 -26.03 -32.48
N VAL A 14 -2.91 -24.92 -31.82
CA VAL A 14 -1.93 -23.92 -31.38
C VAL A 14 -1.62 -24.11 -29.90
N SER A 15 -0.34 -24.28 -29.57
CA SER A 15 0.12 -24.31 -28.18
C SER A 15 0.26 -22.88 -27.66
N ILE A 16 -0.45 -22.54 -26.59
CA ILE A 16 -0.47 -21.20 -25.99
C ILE A 16 -0.22 -21.36 -24.48
N VAL A 17 0.62 -20.49 -23.90
CA VAL A 17 0.68 -20.29 -22.44
C VAL A 17 -0.38 -19.23 -22.09
N PRO A 18 -1.45 -19.59 -21.36
CA PRO A 18 -2.54 -18.66 -21.11
C PRO A 18 -2.11 -17.35 -20.44
N MET A 19 -1.19 -17.42 -19.47
CA MET A 19 -0.69 -16.23 -18.78
C MET A 19 0.02 -15.25 -19.73
N ASP A 20 0.85 -15.76 -20.64
CA ASP A 20 1.56 -14.93 -21.62
C ASP A 20 0.59 -14.22 -22.55
N LEU A 21 -0.46 -14.93 -23.01
CA LEU A 21 -1.50 -14.33 -23.83
C LEU A 21 -2.27 -13.24 -23.07
N VAL A 22 -2.59 -13.45 -21.79
CA VAL A 22 -3.23 -12.43 -20.97
C VAL A 22 -2.33 -11.20 -20.82
N LEU A 23 -1.05 -11.41 -20.52
CA LEU A 23 -0.08 -10.31 -20.38
C LEU A 23 0.14 -9.53 -21.68
N ASP A 24 0.11 -10.21 -22.83
CA ASP A 24 0.21 -9.57 -24.16
C ASP A 24 -1.03 -8.73 -24.50
N LEU A 25 -2.22 -9.19 -24.10
CA LEU A 25 -3.49 -8.53 -24.41
C LEU A 25 -3.89 -7.47 -23.38
N CYS A 26 -3.42 -7.57 -22.13
CA CYS A 26 -3.72 -6.61 -21.09
C CYS A 26 -3.00 -5.28 -21.39
N PRO A 27 -3.71 -4.14 -21.40
CA PRO A 27 -3.03 -2.85 -21.49
C PRO A 27 -2.09 -2.67 -20.29
N PRO A 28 -0.99 -1.92 -20.44
CA PRO A 28 -0.16 -1.56 -19.31
C PRO A 28 -1.00 -0.80 -18.28
N ALA A 29 -0.66 -0.96 -17.00
CA ALA A 29 -1.28 -0.16 -15.96
C ALA A 29 -1.04 1.34 -16.24
N PRO A 30 -2.06 2.20 -16.04
CA PRO A 30 -1.94 3.64 -16.23
C PRO A 30 -0.87 4.19 -15.29
N LYS A 31 0.04 4.98 -15.82
CA LYS A 31 1.19 5.50 -15.06
C LYS A 31 1.41 6.99 -15.26
N TYR A 32 0.90 7.55 -16.35
CA TYR A 32 1.00 8.98 -16.64
C TYR A 32 -0.28 9.71 -16.24
N PRO A 33 -0.20 10.99 -15.84
CA PRO A 33 -1.36 11.75 -15.39
C PRO A 33 -2.54 11.77 -16.36
N ASP A 34 -2.27 11.85 -17.66
CA ASP A 34 -3.29 11.84 -18.71
C ASP A 34 -3.99 10.48 -18.85
N GLU A 35 -3.25 9.37 -18.70
CA GLU A 35 -3.80 8.01 -18.70
C GLU A 35 -4.71 7.78 -17.48
N ILE A 36 -4.25 8.20 -16.29
CA ILE A 36 -5.01 8.06 -15.04
C ILE A 36 -6.27 8.94 -15.11
N LYS A 37 -6.13 10.17 -15.60
CA LYS A 37 -7.26 11.08 -15.80
C LYS A 37 -8.30 10.49 -16.74
N ALA A 38 -7.89 9.88 -17.86
CA ALA A 38 -8.80 9.26 -18.81
C ALA A 38 -9.65 8.18 -18.13
N ILE A 39 -9.06 7.34 -17.28
CA ILE A 39 -9.76 6.29 -16.53
C ILE A 39 -10.76 6.86 -15.52
N ILE A 40 -10.40 7.95 -14.83
CA ILE A 40 -11.31 8.68 -13.95
C ILE A 40 -12.48 9.26 -14.74
N ASP A 41 -12.19 9.91 -15.87
CA ASP A 41 -13.20 10.52 -16.75
C ASP A 41 -14.13 9.46 -17.38
N GLU A 42 -13.63 8.24 -17.61
CA GLU A 42 -14.42 7.08 -18.07
C GLU A 42 -15.30 6.46 -16.97
N GLY A 43 -15.16 6.93 -15.72
CA GLY A 43 -16.07 6.61 -14.62
C GLY A 43 -15.48 5.73 -13.52
N VAL A 44 -14.19 5.40 -13.56
CA VAL A 44 -13.51 4.71 -12.46
C VAL A 44 -13.11 5.74 -11.41
N ILE A 45 -14.01 5.96 -10.45
CA ILE A 45 -13.86 6.99 -9.42
C ILE A 45 -13.44 6.44 -8.04
N THR A 46 -13.41 5.12 -7.87
CA THR A 46 -13.02 4.47 -6.62
C THR A 46 -11.91 3.47 -6.84
N GLU A 47 -10.79 3.71 -6.18
CA GLU A 47 -9.74 2.74 -5.89
C GLU A 47 -9.47 2.90 -4.40
N GLU A 48 -9.67 1.82 -3.64
CA GLU A 48 -9.49 1.81 -2.19
C GLU A 48 -8.65 0.59 -1.82
N ALA A 49 -7.94 0.69 -0.71
CA ALA A 49 -7.19 -0.41 -0.15
C ALA A 49 -7.58 -0.59 1.32
N ALA A 50 -7.67 -1.84 1.74
CA ALA A 50 -7.94 -2.19 3.13
C ALA A 50 -6.70 -2.85 3.72
N PHE A 51 -5.98 -2.11 4.57
CA PHE A 51 -4.82 -2.62 5.28
C PHE A 51 -5.16 -2.79 6.76
N LEU A 52 -5.15 -4.04 7.23
CA LEU A 52 -5.32 -4.38 8.65
C LEU A 52 -4.07 -5.10 9.14
N VAL A 53 -3.47 -4.58 10.21
CA VAL A 53 -2.51 -5.31 11.05
C VAL A 53 -3.22 -5.66 12.35
N ARG A 54 -3.43 -6.96 12.58
CA ARG A 54 -4.01 -7.49 13.81
C ARG A 54 -2.93 -8.13 14.66
N VAL A 55 -2.79 -7.68 15.89
CA VAL A 55 -1.83 -8.21 16.86
C VAL A 55 -2.59 -8.78 18.05
N ASP A 56 -2.49 -10.09 18.23
CA ASP A 56 -2.95 -10.81 19.42
C ASP A 56 -1.79 -11.00 20.39
N GLY A 57 -1.96 -10.62 21.64
CA GLY A 57 -0.91 -10.68 22.64
C GLY A 57 -1.43 -10.69 24.06
N HIS A 58 -0.50 -10.50 25.00
CA HIS A 58 -0.83 -10.34 26.42
C HIS A 58 -0.24 -9.04 26.93
N LYS A 59 -1.04 -8.26 27.66
CA LYS A 59 -0.59 -7.08 28.38
C LYS A 59 -0.95 -7.28 29.84
N GLU A 60 0.06 -7.21 30.71
CA GLU A 60 -0.11 -7.44 32.16
C GLU A 60 -0.79 -8.79 32.48
N GLY A 61 -0.49 -9.82 31.69
CA GLY A 61 -1.03 -11.17 31.86
C GLY A 61 -2.45 -11.38 31.31
N LYS A 62 -3.10 -10.34 30.78
CA LYS A 62 -4.43 -10.44 30.16
C LYS A 62 -4.34 -10.46 28.63
N PRO A 63 -5.17 -11.26 27.94
CA PRO A 63 -5.23 -11.25 26.48
C PRO A 63 -5.69 -9.88 25.98
N VAL A 64 -5.06 -9.42 24.89
CA VAL A 64 -5.39 -8.17 24.22
C VAL A 64 -5.24 -8.36 22.71
N ARG A 65 -6.15 -7.75 21.96
CA ARG A 65 -6.05 -7.60 20.50
C ARG A 65 -5.92 -6.13 20.15
N ILE A 66 -5.00 -5.83 19.24
CA ILE A 66 -4.84 -4.51 18.65
C ILE A 66 -5.04 -4.65 17.14
N ASP A 67 -6.00 -3.91 16.62
CA ASP A 67 -6.22 -3.77 15.18
C ASP A 67 -5.76 -2.38 14.74
N SER A 68 -4.83 -2.34 13.79
CA SER A 68 -4.36 -1.11 13.16
C SER A 68 -4.81 -1.06 11.71
N TYR A 69 -5.57 -0.03 11.35
CA TYR A 69 -6.06 0.22 9.99
C TYR A 69 -5.29 1.37 9.36
N ALA A 70 -4.63 1.14 8.22
CA ALA A 70 -3.98 2.21 7.49
C ALA A 70 -4.94 2.81 6.45
N ASN A 71 -5.09 4.13 6.48
CA ASN A 71 -5.96 4.88 5.58
C ASN A 71 -5.12 5.85 4.75
N ALA A 72 -5.55 6.13 3.53
CA ALA A 72 -4.96 7.12 2.63
C ALA A 72 -6.05 7.73 1.73
N PRO A 73 -5.78 8.87 1.07
CA PRO A 73 -6.71 9.46 0.11
C PRO A 73 -7.04 8.49 -1.03
N GLY A 74 -8.31 8.40 -1.44
CA GLY A 74 -8.74 7.52 -2.54
C GLY A 74 -8.23 7.96 -3.91
N LEU A 75 -8.57 7.24 -4.99
CA LEU A 75 -8.08 7.52 -6.37
C LEU A 75 -8.18 9.00 -6.77
N VAL A 76 -9.39 9.57 -6.68
CA VAL A 76 -9.64 10.94 -7.13
C VAL A 76 -8.86 11.94 -6.28
N GLU A 77 -8.89 11.79 -4.96
CA GLU A 77 -8.19 12.68 -4.03
C GLU A 77 -6.67 12.59 -4.22
N SER A 78 -6.12 11.38 -4.34
CA SER A 78 -4.70 11.14 -4.62
C SER A 78 -4.28 11.79 -5.95
N PHE A 79 -5.12 11.69 -6.98
CA PHE A 79 -4.86 12.30 -8.28
C PHE A 79 -4.90 13.84 -8.20
N GLU A 80 -5.87 14.42 -7.51
CA GLU A 80 -5.94 15.88 -7.31
C GLU A 80 -4.76 16.43 -6.52
N LEU A 81 -4.25 15.66 -5.55
CA LEU A 81 -3.13 16.06 -4.71
C LEU A 81 -1.76 15.92 -5.40
N SER A 82 -1.61 14.96 -6.31
CA SER A 82 -0.28 14.53 -6.77
C SER A 82 -0.18 14.02 -8.21
N GLU A 83 -1.29 13.95 -8.93
CA GLU A 83 -1.40 13.34 -10.27
C GLU A 83 -1.04 11.84 -10.31
N LEU A 84 -1.07 11.17 -9.15
CA LEU A 84 -0.80 9.74 -8.99
C LEU A 84 -2.10 8.96 -8.71
N SER A 85 -2.08 7.65 -8.98
CA SER A 85 -3.11 6.73 -8.49
C SER A 85 -3.04 6.58 -6.97
N HIS A 86 -4.10 6.02 -6.37
CA HIS A 86 -4.14 5.72 -4.94
C HIS A 86 -2.96 4.84 -4.48
N GLU A 87 -2.72 3.73 -5.17
CA GLU A 87 -1.62 2.82 -4.84
C GLU A 87 -0.23 3.50 -4.93
N ALA A 88 -0.01 4.30 -5.98
CA ALA A 88 1.25 5.00 -6.20
C ALA A 88 1.44 6.13 -5.18
N TYR A 89 0.38 6.86 -4.83
CA TYR A 89 0.40 7.88 -3.79
C TYR A 89 0.79 7.27 -2.45
N MET A 90 0.06 6.27 -1.96
CA MET A 90 0.29 5.68 -0.65
C MET A 90 1.70 5.11 -0.51
N THR A 91 2.18 4.35 -1.51
CA THR A 91 3.52 3.77 -1.51
C THR A 91 4.60 4.85 -1.64
N GLY A 92 4.40 5.82 -2.53
CA GLY A 92 5.33 6.92 -2.78
C GLY A 92 5.50 7.83 -1.57
N GLN A 93 4.42 8.17 -0.87
CA GLN A 93 4.48 8.99 0.34
C GLN A 93 5.25 8.28 1.47
N CYS A 94 5.07 6.98 1.65
CA CYS A 94 5.87 6.19 2.59
C CYS A 94 7.37 6.29 2.29
N ALA A 95 7.76 6.12 1.03
CA ALA A 95 9.15 6.22 0.61
C ALA A 95 9.70 7.65 0.80
N ALA A 96 8.92 8.67 0.44
CA ALA A 96 9.30 10.07 0.59
C ALA A 96 9.55 10.46 2.06
N VAL A 97 8.72 9.99 2.99
CA VAL A 97 8.92 10.23 4.43
C VAL A 97 10.20 9.56 4.94
N PHE A 98 10.51 8.34 4.51
CA PHE A 98 11.81 7.73 4.85
C PHE A 98 13.00 8.53 4.32
N VAL A 99 12.90 9.09 3.11
CA VAL A 99 13.93 10.00 2.58
C VAL A 99 14.03 11.28 3.42
N LYS A 100 12.90 11.87 3.80
CA LYS A 100 12.87 13.04 4.69
C LYS A 100 13.54 12.76 6.03
N MET A 101 13.26 11.61 6.65
CA MET A 101 13.90 11.17 7.89
C MET A 101 15.43 11.10 7.78
N MET A 102 15.95 10.65 6.63
CA MET A 102 17.40 10.64 6.37
C MET A 102 17.97 12.06 6.25
N VAL A 103 17.27 12.97 5.56
CA VAL A 103 17.69 14.38 5.42
C VAL A 103 17.65 15.12 6.76
N GLU A 104 16.63 14.86 7.57
CA GLU A 104 16.46 15.48 8.90
C GLU A 104 17.28 14.80 10.00
N ASN A 105 18.05 13.76 9.68
CA ASN A 105 18.89 13.02 10.61
C ASN A 105 18.10 12.42 11.80
N THR A 106 16.84 12.02 11.58
CA THR A 106 16.00 11.42 12.63
C THR A 106 16.52 10.03 13.05
N PHE A 107 17.25 9.36 12.17
CA PHE A 107 17.92 8.10 12.42
C PHE A 107 19.30 8.08 11.75
N LEU A 108 20.37 7.94 12.55
CA LEU A 108 21.77 8.05 12.09
C LEU A 108 22.56 6.73 12.16
N LYS A 109 21.89 5.64 12.53
CA LYS A 109 22.59 4.37 12.73
C LYS A 109 22.99 3.78 11.38
N LYS A 110 24.27 3.45 11.24
CA LYS A 110 24.80 2.80 10.02
C LYS A 110 24.33 1.35 9.95
N GLY A 111 24.00 0.88 8.74
CA GLY A 111 23.58 -0.49 8.48
C GLY A 111 22.41 -0.57 7.51
N VAL A 112 21.87 -1.77 7.35
CA VAL A 112 20.63 -2.03 6.63
C VAL A 112 19.56 -2.32 7.66
N TYR A 113 18.47 -1.56 7.60
CA TYR A 113 17.38 -1.65 8.56
C TYR A 113 16.05 -1.77 7.85
N VAL A 114 15.16 -2.54 8.46
CA VAL A 114 13.74 -2.58 8.13
C VAL A 114 12.95 -1.75 9.15
N PRO A 115 11.76 -1.23 8.81
CA PRO A 115 11.03 -0.26 9.64
C PRO A 115 10.79 -0.71 11.10
N GLU A 116 10.55 -2.00 11.33
CA GLU A 116 10.30 -2.58 12.65
C GLU A 116 11.54 -2.57 13.57
N GLN A 117 12.74 -2.39 13.01
CA GLN A 117 13.98 -2.27 13.79
C GLN A 117 14.25 -0.83 14.27
N LEU A 118 13.44 0.13 13.83
CA LEU A 118 13.53 1.52 14.27
C LEU A 118 12.95 1.66 15.69
N ASP A 119 13.56 2.52 16.49
CA ASP A 119 13.07 2.84 17.82
C ASP A 119 11.67 3.49 17.77
N ALA A 120 10.99 3.51 18.91
CA ALA A 120 9.61 3.98 18.99
C ALA A 120 9.47 5.45 18.57
N ASP A 121 10.39 6.33 18.96
CA ASP A 121 10.30 7.76 18.65
C ASP A 121 10.50 8.02 17.16
N THR A 122 11.44 7.31 16.53
CA THR A 122 11.65 7.33 15.08
C THR A 122 10.41 6.86 14.32
N ARG A 123 9.74 5.79 14.78
CA ARG A 123 8.49 5.31 14.15
C ARG A 123 7.32 6.27 14.37
N ILE A 124 7.22 6.89 15.55
CA ILE A 124 6.21 7.92 15.83
C ILE A 124 6.41 9.14 14.92
N TYR A 125 7.65 9.55 14.69
CA TYR A 125 7.97 10.62 13.74
C TYR A 125 7.47 10.26 12.33
N PHE A 126 7.75 9.04 11.85
CA PHE A 126 7.30 8.56 10.54
C PHE A 126 5.77 8.68 10.38
N PHE A 127 4.99 8.17 11.34
CA PHE A 127 3.54 8.26 11.29
C PHE A 127 3.01 9.70 11.37
N LYS A 128 3.68 10.58 12.13
CA LYS A 128 3.31 12.01 12.18
C LYS A 128 3.53 12.72 10.85
N GLU A 129 4.61 12.41 10.13
CA GLU A 129 4.84 12.99 8.81
C GLU A 129 3.88 12.43 7.76
N LEU A 130 3.57 11.13 7.80
CA LEU A 130 2.54 10.53 6.94
C LEU A 130 1.16 11.16 7.17
N ALA A 131 0.78 11.43 8.42
CA ALA A 131 -0.51 12.05 8.73
C ALA A 131 -0.66 13.44 8.10
N LYS A 132 0.43 14.19 7.93
CA LYS A 132 0.42 15.49 7.21
C LYS A 132 0.12 15.35 5.73
N LEU A 133 0.31 14.15 5.17
CA LEU A 133 0.05 13.77 3.78
C LEU A 133 -1.30 13.04 3.64
N GLY A 134 -2.13 13.03 4.68
CA GLY A 134 -3.42 12.34 4.67
C GLY A 134 -3.34 10.82 4.84
N VAL A 135 -2.16 10.27 5.14
CA VAL A 135 -1.99 8.83 5.42
C VAL A 135 -1.99 8.62 6.93
N THR A 136 -3.03 7.96 7.46
CA THR A 136 -3.23 7.79 8.91
C THR A 136 -3.31 6.32 9.29
N VAL A 137 -3.15 6.06 10.59
CA VAL A 137 -3.37 4.72 11.17
C VAL A 137 -4.36 4.85 12.32
N ASP A 138 -5.50 4.18 12.21
CA ASP A 138 -6.47 4.06 13.29
C ASP A 138 -6.19 2.80 14.10
N GLU A 139 -6.17 2.91 15.42
CA GLU A 139 -5.93 1.78 16.33
C GLU A 139 -7.18 1.47 17.17
N ILE A 140 -7.61 0.22 17.15
CA ILE A 140 -8.68 -0.31 17.97
C ILE A 140 -8.09 -1.34 18.93
N ILE A 141 -8.27 -1.13 20.23
CA ILE A 141 -7.79 -2.03 21.28
C ILE A 141 -9.00 -2.77 21.87
N GLU A 142 -9.02 -4.09 21.68
CA GLU A 142 -9.99 -4.99 22.31
C GLU A 142 -9.30 -5.70 23.48
N ALA A 143 -9.67 -5.33 24.70
CA ALA A 143 -9.33 -6.09 25.89
C ALA A 143 -10.50 -7.00 26.27
N GLU A 144 -10.23 -8.28 26.54
CA GLU A 144 -11.25 -9.18 27.07
C GLU A 144 -11.72 -8.64 28.43
N LYS A 145 -13.03 -8.45 28.60
CA LYS A 145 -13.60 -8.00 29.87
C LYS A 145 -13.46 -9.12 30.90
N ASP A 146 -12.96 -8.78 32.09
CA ASP A 146 -12.87 -9.67 33.26
C ASP A 146 -14.21 -10.34 33.61
#